data_AF-A0A316UMI6-F1
#
_entry.id   AF-A0A316UMI6-F1
#
_cell.length_a   1.000
_cell.length_b   1.000
_cell.length_c   1.000
_cell.angle_alpha   90.00
_cell.angle_beta   90.00
_cell.angle_gamma   90.00
#
_symmetry.space_group_name_H-M   'P 1'
#
loop_
_entity.id
_entity.type
_entity.pdbx_description
1 polymer ?
#
loop_
_entity_poly.entity_id
_entity_poly.type
_entity_poly.pdbx_seq_one_letter_code
_entity_poly.pdbx_strand_id
1 'polypeptide(L)'
;MRLLTHNLLACSARTCLTTSNNFPLALKDVQLEVVEVEYNEGFLKGLMGGGKVDWRGLVQTVRSLGDSSLPETVNEDELDDDILKKLHHLLLEIHVTQGAMVCPNCSHVFTIRNGIPNMVSIEPRSCRVQRRSLVLWFSSRSLQCSLTHCVPLVRSCSQLLADHEVQR
;
A
#
# COMPACT_ATOMS: atom_id res chain seq x y z
N MET A 1 11.42 5.11 -9.29
CA MET A 1 10.92 3.73 -9.22
C MET A 1 10.45 3.31 -10.61
N ARG A 2 10.94 2.20 -11.14
CA ARG A 2 10.45 1.66 -12.43
C ARG A 2 9.01 1.16 -12.32
N LEU A 3 8.22 1.25 -13.39
CA LEU A 3 6.88 0.65 -13.41
C LEU A 3 6.90 -0.87 -13.23
N LEU A 4 8.00 -1.55 -13.63
CA LEU A 4 8.21 -2.95 -13.30
C LEU A 4 8.13 -3.20 -11.78
N THR A 5 8.74 -2.34 -10.97
CA THR A 5 8.69 -2.47 -9.51
C THR A 5 7.27 -2.27 -9.00
N HIS A 6 6.53 -1.30 -9.54
CA HIS A 6 5.14 -1.08 -9.16
C HIS A 6 4.25 -2.32 -9.43
N ASN A 7 4.45 -2.99 -10.57
CA ASN A 7 3.70 -4.19 -10.92
C ASN A 7 4.01 -5.42 -10.03
N LEU A 8 5.10 -5.38 -9.27
CA LEU A 8 5.47 -6.43 -8.30
C LEU A 8 5.08 -6.09 -6.86
N LEU A 9 4.69 -4.85 -6.58
CA LEU A 9 4.40 -4.37 -5.24
C LEU A 9 2.91 -4.47 -4.92
N ALA A 10 2.58 -5.20 -3.87
CA ALA A 10 1.26 -5.23 -3.25
C ALA A 10 1.25 -4.49 -1.90
N CYS A 11 0.05 -4.22 -1.38
CA CYS A 11 -0.08 -3.59 -0.06
C CYS A 11 0.52 -4.47 1.06
N SER A 12 1.42 -3.88 1.86
CA SER A 12 2.07 -4.56 3.00
C SER A 12 1.24 -4.57 4.29
N ALA A 13 0.05 -3.96 4.29
CA ALA A 13 -0.80 -3.88 5.48
C ALA A 13 -1.32 -5.27 5.88
N ARG A 14 -1.28 -5.58 7.18
CA ARG A 14 -1.71 -6.89 7.71
C ARG A 14 -3.16 -7.24 7.36
N THR A 15 -4.04 -6.24 7.34
CA THR A 15 -5.45 -6.39 6.95
C THR A 15 -5.62 -6.75 5.47
N CYS A 16 -4.65 -6.40 4.63
CA CYS A 16 -4.67 -6.66 3.20
C CYS A 16 -3.95 -7.94 2.80
N LEU A 17 -3.19 -8.58 3.69
CA LEU A 17 -2.54 -9.86 3.39
C LEU A 17 -3.55 -11.02 3.34
N THR A 18 -4.65 -10.91 4.08
CA THR A 18 -5.73 -11.91 4.09
C THR A 18 -6.75 -11.71 2.97
N THR A 19 -6.67 -10.59 2.25
CA THR A 19 -7.64 -10.21 1.21
C THR A 19 -6.95 -10.18 -0.15
N SER A 20 -7.56 -10.77 -1.18
CA SER A 20 -7.01 -10.81 -2.55
C SER A 20 -7.07 -9.48 -3.32
N ASN A 21 -7.71 -8.45 -2.77
CA ASN A 21 -7.96 -7.16 -3.45
C ASN A 21 -6.88 -6.10 -3.11
N ASN A 22 -5.62 -6.50 -2.96
CA ASN A 22 -4.53 -5.63 -2.51
C ASN A 22 -3.59 -5.18 -3.64
N PHE A 23 -3.90 -5.55 -4.89
CA PHE A 23 -3.14 -5.28 -6.10
C PHE A 23 -4.09 -5.02 -7.30
N PRO A 24 -3.78 -4.09 -8.21
CA PRO A 24 -2.68 -3.11 -8.19
C PRO A 24 -2.92 -1.93 -7.24
N LEU A 25 -1.86 -1.22 -6.88
CA LEU A 25 -1.95 0.02 -6.09
C LEU A 25 -2.28 1.20 -7.01
N ALA A 26 -3.20 2.07 -6.63
CA ALA A 26 -3.58 3.21 -7.48
C ALA A 26 -2.56 4.34 -7.37
N LEU A 27 -1.91 4.71 -8.49
CA LEU A 27 -1.00 5.85 -8.56
C LEU A 27 -1.78 7.18 -8.51
N LYS A 28 -1.31 8.13 -7.71
CA LYS A 28 -1.84 9.50 -7.60
C LYS A 28 -0.71 10.52 -7.59
N ASP A 29 -0.94 11.65 -8.24
CA ASP A 29 -0.04 12.82 -8.26
C ASP A 29 1.41 12.44 -8.62
N VAL A 30 1.56 11.58 -9.63
CA VAL A 30 2.86 11.01 -10.02
C VAL A 30 3.61 11.92 -10.99
N GLN A 31 4.89 12.13 -10.70
CA GLN A 31 5.87 12.72 -11.60
C GLN A 31 6.66 11.59 -12.27
N LEU A 32 6.65 11.60 -13.61
CA LEU A 32 7.32 10.62 -14.44
C LEU A 32 8.60 11.20 -15.05
N GLU A 33 9.62 10.37 -15.14
CA GLU A 33 10.88 10.63 -15.83
C GLU A 33 11.16 9.43 -16.75
N VAL A 34 11.60 9.71 -17.97
CA VAL A 34 11.98 8.66 -18.93
C VAL A 34 13.49 8.52 -18.93
N VAL A 35 13.97 7.32 -18.63
CA VAL A 35 15.39 6.98 -18.60
C VAL A 35 15.64 5.85 -19.59
N GLU A 36 16.39 6.12 -20.65
CA GLU A 36 16.69 5.14 -21.71
C GLU A 36 17.46 3.94 -21.15
N VAL A 37 17.08 2.74 -21.59
CA VAL A 37 17.72 1.47 -21.19
C VAL A 37 17.94 0.61 -22.43
N GLU A 38 19.01 -0.18 -22.46
CA GLU A 38 19.24 -1.11 -23.57
C GLU A 38 18.10 -2.11 -23.74
N TYR A 39 17.65 -2.30 -24.98
CA TYR A 39 16.61 -3.26 -25.33
C TYR A 39 17.16 -4.69 -25.33
N ASN A 40 16.57 -5.55 -24.50
CA ASN A 40 16.92 -6.97 -24.43
C ASN A 40 15.65 -7.84 -24.51
N GLU A 41 15.44 -8.43 -25.68
CA GLU A 41 14.29 -9.30 -25.96
C GLU A 41 14.27 -10.55 -25.06
N GLY A 42 15.43 -11.19 -24.87
CA GLY A 42 15.53 -12.41 -24.05
C GLY A 42 15.11 -12.18 -22.59
N PHE A 43 15.43 -10.99 -22.05
CA PHE A 43 15.00 -10.60 -20.71
C PHE A 43 13.47 -10.44 -20.63
N LEU A 44 12.84 -9.79 -21.62
CA LEU A 44 11.39 -9.57 -21.63
C LEU A 44 10.61 -10.87 -21.82
N LYS A 45 11.06 -11.74 -22.72
CA LYS A 45 10.47 -13.07 -22.91
C LYS A 45 10.56 -13.91 -21.64
N GLY A 46 11.70 -13.86 -20.94
CA GLY A 46 11.86 -14.53 -19.63
C GLY A 46 11.00 -13.91 -18.52
N LEU A 47 10.77 -12.60 -18.56
CA LEU A 47 9.92 -11.89 -17.60
C LEU A 47 8.44 -12.26 -17.78
N MET A 48 7.98 -12.31 -19.02
CA MET A 48 6.62 -12.71 -19.39
C MET A 48 6.39 -14.20 -19.13
N GLY A 49 7.24 -15.08 -19.65
CA GLY A 49 7.11 -16.53 -19.46
C GLY A 49 7.33 -17.01 -18.02
N GLY A 50 7.96 -16.18 -17.18
CA GLY A 50 8.17 -16.45 -15.76
C GLY A 50 6.96 -16.16 -14.86
N GLY A 51 5.85 -15.65 -15.41
CA GLY A 51 4.64 -15.30 -14.64
C GLY A 51 4.88 -14.22 -13.58
N LYS A 52 5.94 -13.41 -13.74
CA LYS A 52 6.32 -12.38 -12.75
C LYS A 52 5.51 -11.11 -12.91
N VAL A 53 5.10 -10.78 -14.13
CA VAL A 53 4.37 -9.55 -14.45
C VAL A 53 2.89 -9.86 -14.55
N ASP A 54 2.07 -9.15 -13.78
CA ASP A 54 0.62 -9.22 -13.91
C ASP A 54 0.16 -8.25 -15.01
N TRP A 55 -0.27 -8.81 -16.15
CA TRP A 55 -0.69 -8.03 -17.33
C TRP A 55 -1.87 -7.11 -17.02
N ARG A 56 -2.86 -7.61 -16.29
CA ARG A 56 -4.09 -6.87 -15.99
C ARG A 56 -3.80 -5.63 -15.13
N GLY A 57 -2.98 -5.79 -14.10
CA GLY A 57 -2.54 -4.70 -13.23
C GLY A 57 -1.67 -3.68 -13.96
N LEU A 58 -0.83 -4.13 -14.90
CA LEU A 58 -0.05 -3.24 -15.75
C LEU A 58 -0.95 -2.38 -16.63
N VAL A 59 -1.88 -2.99 -17.38
CA VAL A 59 -2.83 -2.27 -18.24
C VAL A 59 -3.64 -1.25 -17.44
N GLN A 60 -4.12 -1.61 -16.24
CA GLN A 60 -4.84 -0.69 -15.36
C GLN A 60 -3.97 0.50 -14.92
N THR A 61 -2.71 0.25 -14.59
CA THR A 61 -1.77 1.30 -14.17
C THR A 61 -1.47 2.24 -15.33
N VAL A 62 -1.13 1.70 -16.51
CA VAL A 62 -0.78 2.46 -17.71
C VAL A 62 -1.97 3.33 -18.17
N ARG A 63 -3.20 2.80 -18.11
CA ARG A 63 -4.43 3.58 -18.35
C ARG A 63 -4.61 4.73 -17.36
N SER A 64 -4.24 4.52 -16.10
CA SER A 64 -4.32 5.56 -15.07
C SER A 64 -3.28 6.67 -15.29
N LEU A 65 -2.18 6.37 -15.99
CA LEU A 65 -1.15 7.33 -16.40
C LEU A 65 -1.54 8.10 -17.68
N GLY A 66 -2.58 7.66 -18.39
CA GLY A 66 -3.07 8.30 -19.62
C GLY A 66 -2.63 7.61 -20.92
N ASP A 67 -1.95 6.48 -20.82
CA ASP A 67 -1.53 5.70 -21.99
C ASP A 67 -2.49 4.54 -22.25
N SER A 68 -2.96 4.43 -23.49
CA SER A 68 -3.83 3.34 -23.95
C SER A 68 -3.19 2.49 -25.06
N SER A 69 -1.86 2.46 -25.10
CA SER A 69 -1.07 1.81 -26.15
C SER A 69 -1.04 0.28 -26.06
N LEU A 70 -1.45 -0.28 -24.92
CA LEU A 70 -1.47 -1.72 -24.65
C LEU A 70 -2.85 -2.34 -24.87
N PRO A 71 -2.94 -3.55 -25.46
CA PRO A 71 -4.18 -4.30 -25.57
C PRO A 71 -4.66 -4.85 -24.22
N GLU A 72 -5.96 -5.11 -24.08
CA GLU A 72 -6.57 -5.62 -22.84
C GLU A 72 -6.12 -7.04 -22.50
N THR A 73 -5.98 -7.87 -23.52
CA THR A 73 -5.60 -9.28 -23.40
C THR A 73 -4.42 -9.52 -24.32
N VAL A 74 -3.44 -10.27 -23.83
CA VAL A 74 -2.30 -10.73 -24.64
C VAL A 74 -2.22 -12.24 -24.56
N ASN A 75 -2.00 -12.90 -25.69
CA ASN A 75 -1.62 -14.30 -25.72
C ASN A 75 -0.10 -14.37 -25.48
N GLU A 76 0.33 -15.11 -24.47
CA GLU A 76 1.76 -15.23 -24.12
C GLU A 76 2.60 -15.81 -25.26
N ASP A 77 1.97 -16.64 -26.10
CA ASP A 77 2.59 -17.32 -27.24
C ASP A 77 2.75 -16.44 -28.49
N GLU A 78 2.06 -15.29 -28.56
CA GLU A 78 2.05 -14.37 -29.71
C GLU A 78 2.43 -12.94 -29.30
N LEU A 79 3.51 -12.80 -28.54
CA LEU A 79 4.08 -11.50 -28.24
C LEU A 79 4.81 -10.95 -29.49
N ASP A 80 4.11 -10.08 -30.22
CA ASP A 80 4.66 -9.35 -31.35
C ASP A 80 5.84 -8.45 -30.93
N ASP A 81 6.81 -8.25 -31.83
CA ASP A 81 8.03 -7.49 -31.57
C ASP A 81 7.72 -6.02 -31.22
N ASP A 82 6.65 -5.47 -31.78
CA ASP A 82 6.19 -4.11 -31.50
C ASP A 82 5.60 -3.99 -30.09
N ILE A 83 4.94 -5.04 -29.58
CA ILE A 83 4.44 -5.09 -28.20
C ILE A 83 5.62 -5.21 -27.23
N LEU A 84 6.62 -6.03 -27.55
CA LEU A 84 7.83 -6.18 -26.74
C LEU A 84 8.58 -4.86 -26.58
N LYS A 85 8.74 -4.07 -27.65
CA LYS A 85 9.35 -2.73 -27.58
C LYS A 85 8.56 -1.77 -26.70
N LYS A 86 7.23 -1.75 -26.82
CA LYS A 86 6.37 -0.94 -25.94
C LYS A 86 6.48 -1.37 -24.49
N LEU A 87 6.52 -2.68 -24.24
CA LEU A 87 6.65 -3.24 -22.90
C LEU A 87 7.99 -2.85 -22.26
N HIS A 88 9.07 -2.88 -23.04
CA HIS A 88 10.39 -2.40 -22.62
C HIS A 88 10.34 -0.94 -22.17
N HIS A 89 9.78 -0.06 -23.02
CA HIS A 89 9.61 1.36 -22.71
C HIS A 89 8.84 1.55 -21.40
N LEU A 90 7.66 0.93 -21.29
CA LEU A 90 6.79 1.09 -20.12
C LEU A 90 7.44 0.52 -18.85
N LEU A 91 7.98 -0.70 -18.87
CA LEU A 91 8.46 -1.37 -17.67
C LEU A 91 9.82 -0.87 -17.19
N LEU A 92 10.74 -0.56 -18.10
CA LEU A 92 12.15 -0.30 -17.79
C LEU A 92 12.53 1.17 -17.92
N GLU A 93 11.94 1.89 -18.88
CA GLU A 93 12.30 3.28 -19.18
C GLU A 93 11.46 4.31 -18.42
N ILE A 94 10.21 3.98 -18.04
CA ILE A 94 9.40 4.88 -17.23
C ILE A 94 9.73 4.76 -15.74
N HIS A 95 10.16 5.88 -15.16
CA HIS A 95 10.49 6.01 -13.75
C HIS A 95 9.56 7.00 -13.06
N VAL A 96 8.95 6.59 -11.97
CA VAL A 96 8.22 7.48 -11.06
C VAL A 96 9.22 8.10 -10.09
N THR A 97 9.40 9.43 -10.14
CA THR A 97 10.32 10.16 -9.26
C THR A 97 9.64 10.59 -7.95
N GLN A 98 8.42 11.11 -8.04
CA GLN A 98 7.59 11.53 -6.91
C GLN A 98 6.14 11.13 -7.12
N GLY A 99 5.39 10.94 -6.03
CA GLY A 99 3.95 10.70 -6.07
C GLY A 99 3.46 9.87 -4.88
N ALA A 100 2.27 9.32 -5.01
CA ALA A 100 1.69 8.44 -3.99
C ALA A 100 1.02 7.21 -4.64
N MET A 101 0.98 6.11 -3.89
CA MET A 101 0.26 4.89 -4.25
C MET A 101 -0.78 4.60 -3.17
N VAL A 102 -2.04 4.44 -3.56
CA VAL A 102 -3.15 4.21 -2.64
C VAL A 102 -3.63 2.77 -2.78
N CYS A 103 -3.72 2.06 -1.65
CA CYS A 103 -4.31 0.72 -1.65
C CYS A 103 -5.83 0.82 -1.82
N PRO A 104 -6.45 0.09 -2.77
CA PRO A 104 -7.90 0.13 -2.98
C PRO A 104 -8.69 -0.50 -1.83
N ASN A 105 -8.08 -1.37 -1.01
CA ASN A 105 -8.74 -2.06 0.09
C ASN A 105 -8.66 -1.29 1.42
N CYS A 106 -7.45 -1.02 1.92
CA CYS A 106 -7.27 -0.34 3.21
C CYS A 106 -7.16 1.18 3.12
N SER A 107 -7.19 1.78 1.93
CA SER A 107 -6.97 3.22 1.68
C SER A 107 -5.64 3.78 2.21
N HIS A 108 -4.69 2.91 2.57
CA HIS A 108 -3.36 3.33 3.01
C HIS A 108 -2.60 3.99 1.87
N VAL A 109 -1.94 5.10 2.17
CA VAL A 109 -1.19 5.91 1.20
C VAL A 109 0.30 5.65 1.39
N PHE A 110 0.94 5.10 0.35
CA PHE A 110 2.39 4.91 0.28
C PHE A 110 3.01 6.05 -0.53
N THR A 111 3.85 6.86 0.10
CA THR A 111 4.50 7.99 -0.59
C THR A 111 5.75 7.53 -1.33
N ILE A 112 5.98 8.07 -2.52
CA ILE A 112 7.18 7.90 -3.32
C ILE A 112 7.99 9.18 -3.27
N ARG A 113 9.27 9.10 -2.86
CA ARG A 113 10.20 10.23 -2.83
C ARG A 113 11.52 9.82 -3.47
N ASN A 114 12.05 10.64 -4.37
CA ASN A 114 13.31 10.37 -5.09
C ASN A 114 13.36 8.97 -5.72
N GLY A 115 12.21 8.52 -6.24
CA GLY A 115 12.06 7.21 -6.83
C GLY A 115 12.09 6.03 -5.86
N ILE A 116 12.06 6.26 -4.54
CA ILE A 116 12.01 5.24 -3.49
C ILE A 116 10.59 5.21 -2.89
N PRO A 117 9.84 4.11 -3.04
CA PRO A 117 8.58 3.93 -2.34
C PRO A 117 8.80 3.66 -0.85
N ASN A 118 8.08 4.39 0.01
CA ASN A 118 7.97 4.02 1.41
C ASN A 118 6.87 2.96 1.57
N MET A 119 7.26 1.69 1.71
CA MET A 119 6.34 0.55 1.91
C MET A 119 6.12 0.18 3.38
N VAL A 120 6.58 1.02 4.31
CA VAL A 120 6.45 0.76 5.75
C VAL A 120 5.03 1.07 6.19
N SER A 121 4.27 0.03 6.54
CA SER A 121 2.98 0.17 7.19
C SER A 121 3.20 0.38 8.69
N ILE A 122 3.11 1.62 9.16
CA ILE A 122 2.99 1.87 10.61
C ILE A 122 1.51 1.67 10.95
N GLU A 123 1.17 0.46 11.37
CA GLU A 123 -0.08 0.24 12.09
C GLU A 123 -0.08 1.23 13.26
N PRO A 124 -1.10 2.11 13.40
CA PRO A 124 -1.21 2.92 14.61
C PRO A 124 -1.25 1.91 15.73
N ARG A 125 -0.21 1.91 16.59
CA ARG A 125 -0.15 1.01 17.73
C ARG A 125 -1.48 1.21 18.44
N SER A 126 -2.39 0.25 18.34
CA SER A 126 -3.52 0.23 19.25
C SER A 126 -2.86 0.34 20.61
N CYS A 127 -3.20 1.39 21.37
CA CYS A 127 -2.65 1.58 22.68
C CYS A 127 -2.99 0.28 23.40
N ARG A 128 -2.00 -0.61 23.53
CA ARG A 128 -2.19 -1.93 24.10
C ARG A 128 -2.34 -1.61 25.56
N VAL A 129 -3.57 -1.29 25.96
CA VAL A 129 -3.96 -1.22 27.37
C VAL A 129 -3.73 -2.63 27.82
N GLN A 130 -2.52 -2.87 28.31
CA GLN A 130 -2.16 -4.07 29.00
C GLN A 130 -3.15 -4.08 30.15
N ARG A 131 -4.21 -4.89 30.03
CA ARG A 131 -4.97 -5.35 31.18
C ARG A 131 -3.94 -6.10 32.02
N ARG A 132 -3.14 -5.36 32.78
CA ARG A 132 -2.52 -5.87 33.98
C ARG A 132 -3.71 -6.40 34.75
N SER A 133 -3.80 -7.73 34.82
CA SER A 133 -4.72 -8.42 35.70
C SER A 133 -4.74 -7.64 37.00
N LEU A 134 -5.92 -7.12 37.36
CA LEU A 134 -6.19 -6.75 38.73
C LEU A 134 -6.03 -8.06 39.51
N VAL A 135 -4.82 -8.32 40.00
CA VAL A 135 -4.64 -9.22 41.12
C VAL A 135 -5.26 -8.45 42.27
N LEU A 136 -6.51 -8.79 42.56
CA LEU A 136 -7.24 -8.33 43.73
C LEU A 136 -6.42 -8.76 44.95
N TRP A 137 -5.60 -7.85 45.46
CA TRP A 137 -5.17 -7.88 46.85
C TRP A 137 -6.39 -7.48 47.69
N PHE A 138 -7.22 -8.47 48.02
CA PHE A 138 -8.14 -8.36 49.14
C PHE A 138 -7.30 -8.34 50.43
N SER A 139 -6.88 -7.15 50.84
CA SER A 139 -6.51 -6.89 52.22
C SER A 139 -7.65 -6.13 52.87
N SER A 140 -8.31 -6.81 53.81
CA SER A 140 -9.44 -6.34 54.59
C SER A 140 -9.19 -4.95 55.16
N ARG A 141 -9.98 -3.97 54.70
CA ARG A 141 -10.36 -2.80 55.51
C ARG A 141 -11.66 -2.21 54.95
N SER A 142 -12.66 -2.25 55.82
CA SER A 142 -13.99 -1.72 55.68
C SER A 142 -13.99 -0.30 55.11
N LEU A 143 -14.76 -0.08 54.03
CA LEU A 143 -15.39 1.20 53.75
C LEU A 143 -16.63 0.94 52.90
N GLN A 144 -17.79 1.17 53.52
CA GLN A 144 -19.08 1.28 52.85
C GLN A 144 -19.06 2.50 51.93
N CYS A 145 -19.39 2.32 50.66
CA CYS A 145 -19.88 3.40 49.80
C CYS A 145 -21.07 2.87 49.00
N SER A 146 -22.20 3.57 49.15
CA SER A 146 -23.53 3.20 48.70
C SER A 146 -23.66 3.11 47.18
N LEU A 147 -24.56 2.20 46.78
CA LEU A 147 -25.19 2.09 45.48
C LEU A 147 -25.76 3.43 44.99
N THR A 148 -25.24 3.97 43.89
CA THR A 148 -26.03 4.43 42.71
C THR A 148 -25.10 5.04 41.65
N HIS A 149 -25.27 4.59 40.39
CA HIS A 149 -24.65 5.08 39.14
C HIS A 149 -23.16 4.78 38.87
N CYS A 150 -22.89 3.61 38.29
CA CYS A 150 -21.74 3.41 37.39
C CYS A 150 -22.19 3.69 35.95
N VAL A 151 -21.99 4.90 35.45
CA VAL A 151 -22.01 5.17 34.00
C VAL A 151 -20.64 4.78 33.44
N PRO A 152 -20.54 3.93 32.40
CA PRO A 152 -19.27 3.69 31.75
C PRO A 152 -18.90 4.93 30.93
N LEU A 153 -18.00 5.76 31.46
CA LEU A 153 -17.33 6.81 30.70
C LEU A 153 -16.34 6.15 29.73
N VAL A 154 -16.87 5.56 28.66
CA VAL A 154 -16.08 5.24 27.47
C VAL A 154 -15.80 6.57 26.78
N ARG A 155 -14.75 7.27 27.22
CA ARG A 155 -14.23 8.40 26.43
C ARG A 155 -13.60 7.82 25.17
N SER A 156 -14.12 8.26 24.02
CA SER A 156 -13.49 8.01 22.73
C SER A 156 -12.06 8.57 22.76
N CYS A 157 -11.13 7.86 22.14
CA CYS A 157 -9.73 8.26 21.97
C CYS A 157 -9.59 9.67 21.33
N SER A 158 -10.62 10.12 20.60
CA SER A 158 -10.71 11.48 20.04
C SER A 158 -10.67 12.58 21.10
N GLN A 159 -11.19 12.36 22.31
CA GLN A 159 -11.24 13.40 23.36
C GLN A 159 -9.92 13.58 24.10
N LEU A 160 -9.04 12.57 24.11
CA LEU A 160 -7.72 12.67 24.76
C LEU A 160 -6.69 13.43 23.91
N LEU A 161 -6.88 13.49 22.58
CA LEU A 161 -6.00 14.24 21.69
C LEU A 161 -6.23 15.75 21.77
N ALA A 162 -7.45 16.19 22.09
CA ALA A 162 -7.78 17.62 22.21
C ALA A 162 -7.09 18.29 23.41
N ASP A 163 -6.83 17.56 24.51
CA ASP A 163 -6.19 18.12 25.70
C ASP A 163 -4.66 18.32 25.55
N HIS A 164 -4.03 17.72 24.53
CA HIS A 164 -2.58 17.84 24.30
C HIS A 164 -2.20 19.01 23.36
N GLU A 165 -3.17 19.64 22.69
CA GLU A 165 -2.93 20.82 21.84
C GLU A 165 -3.01 22.17 22.59
N VAL A 166 -3.39 22.17 23.87
CA VAL A 166 -3.48 23.42 24.69
C VAL A 166 -2.21 23.67 25.53
N GLN A 167 -1.21 22.79 25.47
CA GLN A 167 0.04 22.91 26.26
C GLN A 167 1.32 22.93 25.41
N ARG A 168 1.24 23.34 24.13
CA ARG A 168 2.42 23.76 23.36
C ARG A 168 2.18 25.05 22.60
#